data_AF-A0A5S3XTW6-F1
#
_entry.id   AF-A0A5S3XTW6-F1
#
_cell.length_a   1.000
_cell.length_b   1.000
_cell.length_c   1.000
_cell.angle_alpha   90.00
_cell.angle_beta   90.00
_cell.angle_gamma   90.00
#
_symmetry.space_group_name_H-M   'P 1'
#
loop_
_entity.id
_entity.type
_entity.pdbx_description
1 polymer ?
#
loop_
_entity_poly.entity_id
_entity_poly.type
_entity_poly.pdbx_seq_one_letter_code
_entity_poly.pdbx_strand_id
1 'polypeptide(L)' 'MLLLQYVSSTPFTVIEVRTLQEHNAGHITGTINIPLDQIAQHQVQLNAIKESALLVYCQSGRRTATFETQLQKSVLM' A
#
# COMPACT_ATOMS: atom_id res chain seq x y z
N MET A 1 -2.68 -15.20 10.95
CA MET A 1 -2.13 -15.67 9.67
C MET A 1 -0.78 -14.99 9.47
N LEU A 2 0.32 -15.74 9.32
CA LEU A 2 1.64 -15.16 9.13
C LEU A 2 1.84 -14.87 7.64
N LEU A 3 1.96 -13.60 7.27
CA LEU A 3 2.12 -13.17 5.88
C LEU A 3 3.33 -13.82 5.19
N LEU A 4 4.40 -14.11 5.94
CA LEU A 4 5.61 -14.77 5.45
C LEU A 4 5.37 -16.14 4.76
N GLN A 5 4.23 -16.78 5.03
CA GLN A 5 3.86 -18.05 4.41
C GLN A 5 3.36 -17.88 2.95
N TYR A 6 2.97 -16.66 2.57
CA TYR A 6 2.30 -16.35 1.32
C TYR A 6 3.10 -15.40 0.41
N VAL A 7 4.22 -14.86 0.90
CA VAL A 7 5.16 -14.08 0.08
C VAL A 7 6.16 -15.02 -0.60
N SER A 8 6.24 -14.95 -1.92
CA SER A 8 7.29 -15.61 -2.71
C SER A 8 8.65 -14.96 -2.43
N SER A 9 9.72 -15.56 -2.93
CA SER A 9 11.07 -14.96 -2.94
C SER A 9 11.19 -13.71 -3.84
N THR A 10 10.07 -13.22 -4.39
CA THR A 10 10.02 -11.99 -5.18
C THR A 10 10.10 -10.78 -4.24
N PRO A 11 11.03 -9.83 -4.46
CA PRO A 11 11.05 -8.58 -3.71
C PRO A 11 9.72 -7.84 -3.82
N PHE A 12 9.25 -7.28 -2.71
CA PHE A 12 8.01 -6.52 -2.65
C PHE A 12 8.17 -5.21 -1.87
N THR A 13 7.35 -4.23 -2.22
CA THR A 13 7.24 -2.97 -1.49
C THR A 13 6.04 -3.04 -0.56
N VAL A 14 6.22 -2.66 0.71
CA VAL A 14 5.11 -2.61 1.66
C VAL A 14 4.52 -1.21 1.72
N ILE A 15 3.22 -1.12 1.46
CA ILE A 15 2.46 0.14 1.49
C ILE A 15 1.45 0.10 2.62
N GLU A 16 1.46 1.14 3.44
CA GLU A 16 0.48 1.36 4.48
C GLU A 16 -0.49 2.46 4.08
N VAL A 17 -1.79 2.13 4.04
CA VAL A 17 -2.83 3.07 3.60
C VAL A 17 -3.62 3.69 4.75
N ARG A 18 -3.07 3.63 5.96
CA ARG A 18 -3.62 4.31 7.14
C ARG A 18 -3.25 5.79 7.15
N THR A 19 -3.92 6.56 8.01
CA THR A 19 -3.58 7.97 8.20
C THR A 19 -2.16 8.11 8.74
N LEU A 20 -1.54 9.27 8.52
CA LEU A 20 -0.21 9.58 9.06
C LEU A 20 -0.18 9.46 10.60
N GLN A 21 -1.26 9.82 11.28
CA GLN A 21 -1.36 9.69 12.74
C GLN A 21 -1.31 8.23 13.20
N GLU A 22 -2.06 7.33 12.54
CA GLU A 22 -2.02 5.90 12.84
C GLU A 22 -0.65 5.29 12.55
N HIS A 23 0.00 5.72 11.46
CA HIS A 23 1.36 5.30 11.11
C HIS A 23 2.37 5.73 12.18
N ASN A 24 2.32 6.99 12.62
CA ASN A 24 3.20 7.54 13.65
C ASN A 24 2.96 6.94 15.04
N ALA A 25 1.74 6.47 15.32
CA ALA A 25 1.42 5.75 16.56
C ALA A 25 2.04 4.33 16.60
N GLY A 26 2.49 3.80 15.46
CA GLY A 26 3.16 2.52 15.34
C GLY A 26 2.84 1.84 14.02
N HIS A 27 3.87 1.37 13.31
CA HIS A 27 3.78 0.76 11.99
C HIS A 27 4.84 -0.31 11.79
N ILE A 28 4.71 -1.10 10.73
CA ILE A 28 5.71 -2.09 10.33
C ILE A 28 6.92 -1.34 9.76
N THR A 29 8.12 -1.56 10.29
CA THR A 29 9.33 -0.88 9.80
C THR A 29 9.56 -1.13 8.30
N GLY A 30 9.96 -0.10 7.57
CA GLY A 30 10.23 -0.16 6.13
C GLY A 30 9.01 0.01 5.24
N THR A 31 7.83 0.28 5.80
CA THR A 31 6.62 0.59 5.03
C THR A 31 6.64 2.01 4.50
N ILE A 32 6.12 2.18 3.28
CA ILE A 32 5.79 3.50 2.73
C ILE A 32 4.36 3.85 3.16
N ASN A 33 4.17 4.96 3.87
CA ASN A 33 2.83 5.46 4.19
C ASN A 33 2.26 6.25 3.02
N ILE A 34 1.14 5.77 2.47
CA ILE A 34 0.35 6.45 1.43
C ILE A 34 -1.10 6.43 1.91
N PRO A 35 -1.52 7.43 2.72
CA PRO A 35 -2.89 7.50 3.22
C PRO A 35 -3.90 7.43 2.07
N LEU A 36 -4.97 6.65 2.24
CA LEU A 36 -5.97 6.43 1.19
C LEU A 36 -6.59 7.75 0.67
N ASP A 37 -6.82 8.70 1.58
CA ASP A 37 -7.35 10.03 1.28
C ASP A 37 -6.37 10.93 0.52
N GLN A 38 -5.08 10.55 0.47
CA GLN A 38 -4.01 11.29 -0.19
C GLN A 38 -3.50 10.60 -1.46
N ILE A 39 -4.12 9.51 -1.89
CA ILE A 39 -3.64 8.69 -3.02
C ILE A 39 -3.33 9.50 -4.29
N ALA A 40 -4.17 10.50 -4.61
CA ALA A 40 -4.02 11.34 -5.78
C ALA A 40 -2.73 12.17 -5.74
N GLN A 41 -2.28 12.57 -4.56
CA GLN A 41 -1.04 13.32 -4.34
C GLN A 41 0.20 12.43 -4.52
N HIS A 42 0.04 11.11 -4.33
CA HIS A 42 1.11 10.12 -4.48
C HIS A 42 1.16 9.45 -5.86
N GLN A 43 0.40 9.92 -6.85
CA GLN A 43 0.26 9.24 -8.14
C GLN A 43 1.60 9.03 -8.86
N VAL A 44 2.53 9.98 -8.78
CA VAL A 44 3.88 9.85 -9.36
C VAL A 44 4.66 8.71 -8.72
N GLN A 45 4.64 8.63 -7.39
CA GLN A 45 5.31 7.57 -6.63
C GLN A 45 4.67 6.21 -6.89
N LEU A 46 3.33 6.15 -6.94
CA LEU A 46 2.58 4.94 -7.24
C LEU A 46 2.87 4.43 -8.65
N ASN A 47 2.95 5.32 -9.64
CA ASN A 47 3.30 4.96 -11.02
C ASN A 47 4.73 4.40 -11.13
N ALA A 48 5.65 4.81 -10.26
CA ALA A 48 7.01 4.27 -10.25
C ALA A 48 7.10 2.84 -9.67
N ILE A 49 6.12 2.41 -8.87
CA ILE A 49 6.15 1.12 -8.16
C ILE A 49 5.02 0.17 -8.56
N LYS A 50 4.06 0.58 -9.40
CA LYS A 50 2.86 -0.20 -9.76
C LYS A 50 3.16 -1.54 -10.45
N GLU A 51 4.30 -1.66 -11.11
CA GLU A 51 4.76 -2.90 -11.77
C GLU A 51 5.51 -3.85 -10.82
N SER A 52 5.82 -3.40 -9.61
CA SER A 52 6.45 -4.23 -8.58
C SER A 52 5.41 -5.02 -7.79
N ALA A 53 5.84 -6.10 -7.13
CA ALA A 53 4.97 -6.76 -6.16
C ALA A 53 4.69 -5.81 -4.99
N LEU A 54 3.42 -5.54 -4.70
CA LEU A 54 3.00 -4.65 -3.61
C LEU A 54 2.31 -5.46 -2.51
N LEU A 55 2.75 -5.26 -1.27
CA LEU A 55 2.04 -5.71 -0.07
C LEU A 55 1.35 -4.50 0.56
N VAL A 56 0.03 -4.41 0.43
CA VAL A 56 -0.74 -3.26 0.93
C VAL A 56 -1.51 -3.66 2.19
N TYR A 57 -1.42 -2.85 3.26
CA TYR A 57 -2.14 -3.13 4.50
C TYR A 57 -2.78 -1.89 5.12
N CYS A 58 -3.81 -2.16 5.92
CA CYS A 58 -4.42 -1.22 6.86
C CYS A 58 -4.87 -1.99 8.11
N GLN A 59 -5.68 -1.37 8.97
CA GLN A 59 -6.12 -2.03 10.20
C GLN A 59 -7.11 -3.20 9.97
N SER A 60 -8.04 -3.07 9.03
CA SER A 60 -9.17 -4.02 8.86
C SER A 60 -9.39 -4.53 7.44
N GLY A 61 -8.51 -4.16 6.50
CA GLY A 61 -8.63 -4.51 5.07
C GLY A 61 -9.52 -3.59 4.24
N ARG A 62 -10.45 -2.84 4.83
CA ARG A 62 -11.40 -1.99 4.08
C ARG A 62 -10.71 -0.92 3.22
N ARG A 63 -9.75 -0.20 3.79
CA ARG A 63 -8.99 0.84 3.06
C ARG A 63 -8.14 0.23 1.94
N THR A 64 -7.60 -0.97 2.17
CA THR A 64 -6.81 -1.71 1.18
C THR A 64 -7.65 -2.05 -0.05
N ALA A 65 -8.90 -2.51 0.12
CA ALA A 65 -9.78 -2.81 -1.01
C ALA A 65 -10.11 -1.56 -1.86
N THR A 66 -10.33 -0.42 -1.21
CA THR A 66 -10.54 0.86 -1.91
C THR A 66 -9.26 1.32 -2.62
N PHE A 67 -8.11 1.21 -1.97
CA PHE A 67 -6.82 1.55 -2.54
C PHE A 67 -6.52 0.74 -3.79
N GLU A 68 -6.73 -0.58 -3.76
CA GLU A 68 -6.53 -1.47 -4.90
C GLU A 68 -7.41 -1.06 -6.09
N THR A 69 -8.68 -0.77 -5.84
CA THR A 69 -9.62 -0.30 -6.87
C THR A 69 -9.15 1.00 -7.52
N GLN A 70 -8.60 1.93 -6.73
CA GLN A 70 -8.09 3.20 -7.24
C GLN A 70 -6.77 3.00 -8.00
N LEU A 71 -5.87 2.17 -7.49
CA LEU A 71 -4.58 1.87 -8.12
C LEU A 71 -4.79 1.23 -9.51
N GLN A 72 -5.68 0.25 -9.64
CA GLN A 72 -5.98 -0.40 -10.92
C GLN A 72 -6.52 0.58 -11.97
N LYS A 73 -7.37 1.54 -11.57
CA LYS A 73 -7.87 2.58 -12.47
C LYS A 73 -6.74 3.45 -13.01
N SER A 74 -5.75 3.78 -12.18
CA SER A 74 -4.58 4.58 -12.57
C SER A 74 -3.57 3.83 -13.47
N VAL A 75 -3.67 2.50 -13.61
CA VAL A 75 -2.83 1.71 -14.52
C VAL A 75 -3.45 1.62 -15.94
N LEU A 76 -4.76 1.83 -16.05
CA LEU A 76 -5.53 1.71 -17.30
C LEU A 76 -5.72 3.06 -18.05
N MET A 77 -5.12 4.16 -17.56
CA MET A 77 -5.03 5.46 -18.23
C MET A 77 -3.60 5.73 -18.67
#